data_AF-A0A932HWZ2-F1
#
_entry.id   AF-A0A932HWZ2-F1
#
_cell.length_a   1.000
_cell.length_b   1.000
_cell.length_c   1.000
_cell.angle_alpha   90.00
_cell.angle_beta   90.00
_cell.angle_gamma   90.00
#
_symmetry.space_group_name_H-M   'P 1'
#
loop_
_entity.id
_entity.type
_entity.pdbx_description
1 polymer ?
#
loop_
_entity_poly.entity_id
_entity_poly.type
_entity_poly.pdbx_seq_one_letter_code
_entity_poly.pdbx_strand_id
1 'polypeptide(L)'
;SAFADSVKPDVIYACAVHVVFLPYVIPASSGGGSASGGKAGIQNSERWIPGQARNDKYFLWLGAALGLGLLAKYTVAVVLPIFGAYLLFFRRDVFHEKFLWLGALLALAIFSPVILYNIGLYQASGHFDFQLSYIFGQDPDVWKVAPGKEIGTFGARIANFVPRLIATNSWLFLVLFGVAFAAFLIKTVIPYSNVLKNIRIRKSEWFLAIALFWTTILILKIGPSYRFLTMLTPWMAVAVAVLCFGIFKILQPKLFTIRYLLFIAVAVVLMFEAAYAANNELADYPHGPAPWFASKVRYENYNWGYNELGDYFASEFAGKAPAITFDVRYRFLEKLRDAALAKATAEGALLYPAFIVTDGNFDHAGKLWTLDRLHIYHAWPIISGDTYRAYVKENGADYFKKIGFRNYYFITPSATVLAPEMRALTENTEIVSIKNKRGDEAFNIYVGAL
;
A
#
# COMPACT_ATOMS: atom_id res chain seq x y z
N SER A 1 -2.45 18.39 -14.80
CA SER A 1 -3.90 18.73 -14.89
C SER A 1 -4.55 18.30 -16.21
N ALA A 2 -3.84 17.89 -17.26
CA ALA A 2 -4.44 17.49 -18.55
C ALA A 2 -4.48 15.96 -18.82
N PHE A 3 -4.30 15.11 -17.79
CA PHE A 3 -4.33 13.63 -17.93
C PHE A 3 -5.50 12.98 -17.17
N ALA A 4 -6.33 13.78 -16.50
CA ALA A 4 -7.44 13.31 -15.67
C ALA A 4 -8.80 13.22 -16.42
N ASP A 5 -8.92 13.86 -17.59
CA ASP A 5 -10.22 13.99 -18.28
C ASP A 5 -10.48 12.91 -19.36
N SER A 6 -9.53 11.98 -19.60
CA SER A 6 -9.65 10.99 -20.69
C SER A 6 -9.78 9.54 -20.25
N VAL A 7 -9.93 9.25 -18.95
CA VAL A 7 -10.12 7.88 -18.45
C VAL A 7 -11.54 7.74 -17.93
N LYS A 8 -12.42 7.13 -18.73
CA LYS A 8 -13.75 6.72 -18.29
C LYS A 8 -13.60 5.82 -17.04
N PRO A 9 -14.36 6.05 -15.95
CA PRO A 9 -14.31 5.25 -14.72
C PRO A 9 -14.55 3.74 -14.91
N ASP A 10 -15.06 3.36 -16.08
CA ASP A 10 -15.53 2.01 -16.41
C ASP A 10 -14.39 1.01 -16.70
N VAL A 11 -13.17 1.46 -17.00
CA VAL A 11 -12.10 0.59 -17.52
C VAL A 11 -11.35 -0.18 -16.41
N ILE A 12 -11.24 0.39 -15.21
CA ILE A 12 -10.48 -0.22 -14.11
C ILE A 12 -11.36 -1.20 -13.31
N TYR A 13 -12.67 -0.94 -13.22
CA TYR A 13 -13.63 -1.89 -12.64
C TYR A 13 -13.91 -3.09 -13.56
N ALA A 14 -13.73 -2.96 -14.89
CA ALA A 14 -14.03 -4.03 -15.84
C ALA A 14 -13.06 -5.23 -15.75
N CYS A 15 -11.75 -5.06 -15.53
CA CYS A 15 -10.84 -6.20 -15.66
C CYS A 15 -10.97 -7.27 -14.56
N ALA A 16 -11.31 -6.90 -13.32
CA ALA A 16 -11.56 -7.86 -12.24
C ALA A 16 -13.03 -8.33 -12.18
N VAL A 17 -13.99 -7.47 -12.57
CA VAL A 17 -15.42 -7.75 -12.45
C VAL A 17 -16.00 -8.38 -13.73
N HIS A 18 -15.54 -8.04 -14.94
CA HIS A 18 -16.05 -8.67 -16.17
C HIS A 18 -15.52 -10.09 -16.40
N VAL A 19 -14.29 -10.39 -16.02
CA VAL A 19 -13.73 -11.74 -16.24
C VAL A 19 -14.32 -12.76 -15.25
N VAL A 20 -14.84 -12.32 -14.10
CA VAL A 20 -15.28 -13.22 -13.01
C VAL A 20 -16.70 -12.98 -12.47
N PHE A 21 -17.29 -11.77 -12.54
CA PHE A 21 -18.44 -11.40 -11.70
C PHE A 21 -19.69 -10.81 -12.38
N LEU A 22 -19.71 -10.51 -13.69
CA LEU A 22 -20.90 -9.96 -14.37
C LEU A 22 -21.53 -10.90 -15.43
N PRO A 23 -22.22 -11.98 -15.05
CA PRO A 23 -23.25 -12.58 -15.91
C PRO A 23 -24.68 -12.11 -15.57
N TYR A 24 -24.89 -11.17 -14.66
CA TYR A 24 -26.24 -10.78 -14.21
C TYR A 24 -26.52 -9.29 -14.36
N VAL A 25 -26.50 -8.78 -15.59
CA VAL A 25 -27.34 -7.62 -15.94
C VAL A 25 -28.63 -8.19 -16.50
N ILE A 26 -29.71 -8.10 -15.72
CA ILE A 26 -31.06 -8.49 -16.14
C ILE A 26 -31.51 -7.45 -17.18
N PRO A 27 -31.77 -7.81 -18.45
CA PRO A 27 -32.46 -6.89 -19.33
C PRO A 27 -33.87 -6.70 -18.78
N ALA A 28 -34.25 -5.44 -18.56
CA ALA A 28 -35.63 -5.09 -18.26
C ALA A 28 -36.49 -5.52 -19.46
N SER A 29 -37.18 -6.66 -19.35
CA SER A 29 -38.16 -7.07 -20.35
C SER A 29 -39.43 -6.26 -20.15
N SER A 30 -39.59 -5.21 -20.94
CA SER A 30 -40.90 -4.60 -21.20
C SER A 30 -41.80 -5.66 -21.84
N GLY A 31 -42.92 -5.96 -21.17
CA GLY A 31 -43.82 -7.06 -21.51
C GLY A 31 -44.67 -6.85 -22.76
N GLY A 32 -45.37 -7.93 -23.11
CA GLY A 32 -46.47 -7.94 -24.08
C GLY A 32 -46.49 -9.21 -24.92
N GLY A 33 -47.05 -10.31 -24.40
CA GLY A 33 -47.16 -11.55 -25.20
C GLY A 33 -47.90 -12.70 -24.51
N SER A 34 -49.22 -12.68 -24.64
CA SER A 34 -50.23 -13.76 -24.59
C SER A 34 -49.81 -15.19 -24.16
N ALA A 35 -50.60 -15.72 -23.23
CA ALA A 35 -50.56 -17.10 -22.76
C ALA A 35 -51.03 -18.12 -23.80
N SER A 36 -50.27 -19.20 -23.96
CA SER A 36 -50.79 -20.51 -24.37
C SER A 36 -50.00 -21.61 -23.67
N GLY A 37 -50.72 -22.49 -22.97
CA GLY A 37 -50.18 -23.49 -22.07
C GLY A 37 -49.38 -24.59 -22.77
N GLY A 38 -48.20 -24.87 -22.24
CA GLY A 38 -47.41 -26.05 -22.54
C GLY A 38 -46.65 -26.46 -21.28
N LYS A 39 -46.88 -27.68 -20.79
CA LYS A 39 -46.11 -28.30 -19.70
C LYS A 39 -44.66 -28.50 -20.18
N ALA A 40 -43.81 -27.51 -19.96
CA ALA A 40 -42.38 -27.61 -20.22
C ALA A 40 -41.66 -28.12 -18.96
N GLY A 41 -41.03 -29.28 -19.08
CA GLY A 41 -40.13 -29.81 -18.06
C GLY A 41 -39.01 -28.82 -17.79
N ILE A 42 -38.76 -28.57 -16.51
CA ILE A 42 -37.66 -27.73 -16.02
C ILE A 42 -36.35 -28.49 -16.24
N GLN A 43 -35.84 -28.48 -17.47
CA GLN A 43 -34.43 -28.72 -17.72
C GLN A 43 -33.67 -27.45 -17.31
N ASN A 44 -33.03 -27.51 -16.14
CA ASN A 44 -32.01 -26.58 -15.68
C ASN A 44 -30.79 -26.64 -16.62
N SER A 45 -30.95 -26.18 -17.86
CA SER A 45 -29.83 -25.71 -18.65
C SER A 45 -29.49 -24.34 -18.11
N GLU A 46 -28.33 -24.23 -17.45
CA GLU A 46 -27.57 -22.99 -17.45
C GLU A 46 -27.25 -22.66 -18.92
N ARG A 47 -28.27 -22.19 -19.65
CA ARG A 47 -28.15 -21.71 -21.01
C ARG A 47 -27.43 -20.39 -20.87
N TRP A 48 -26.09 -20.48 -20.87
CA TRP A 48 -25.20 -19.40 -21.22
C TRP A 48 -25.87 -18.60 -22.33
N ILE A 49 -26.12 -17.31 -22.08
CA ILE A 49 -26.69 -16.42 -23.08
C ILE A 49 -25.83 -16.56 -24.34
N PRO A 50 -26.31 -17.20 -25.42
CA PRO A 50 -25.53 -17.36 -26.63
C PRO A 50 -25.38 -15.96 -27.21
N GLY A 51 -24.18 -15.38 -27.12
CA GLY A 51 -23.93 -14.02 -27.62
C GLY A 51 -23.03 -13.13 -26.75
N GLN A 52 -22.70 -13.51 -25.51
CA GLN A 52 -21.59 -12.83 -24.82
C GLN A 52 -20.28 -13.28 -25.46
N ALA A 53 -19.85 -12.55 -26.49
CA ALA A 53 -18.64 -12.83 -27.25
C ALA A 53 -17.47 -12.98 -26.26
N ARG A 54 -16.92 -14.20 -26.20
CA ARG A 54 -15.73 -14.52 -25.42
C ARG A 54 -14.59 -13.68 -26.00
N ASN A 55 -14.35 -12.51 -25.45
CA ASN A 55 -13.29 -11.65 -25.92
C ASN A 55 -11.99 -12.11 -25.28
N ASP A 56 -11.37 -13.14 -25.87
CA ASP A 56 -10.11 -13.71 -25.39
C ASP A 56 -8.98 -12.67 -25.34
N LYS A 57 -9.15 -11.50 -25.98
CA LYS A 57 -8.24 -10.35 -25.86
C LYS A 57 -8.15 -9.81 -24.43
N TYR A 58 -9.07 -10.15 -23.51
CA TYR A 58 -8.93 -9.79 -22.10
C TYR A 58 -7.70 -10.42 -21.44
N PHE A 59 -7.17 -11.53 -21.96
CA PHE A 59 -5.89 -12.06 -21.48
C PHE A 59 -4.70 -11.14 -21.78
N LEU A 60 -4.76 -10.34 -22.85
CA LEU A 60 -3.75 -9.31 -23.13
C LEU A 60 -3.80 -8.20 -22.08
N TRP A 61 -5.01 -7.75 -21.74
CA TRP A 61 -5.20 -6.74 -20.69
C TRP A 61 -4.80 -7.25 -19.31
N LEU A 62 -5.10 -8.52 -19.00
CA LEU A 62 -4.60 -9.18 -17.78
C LEU A 62 -3.07 -9.21 -17.77
N GLY A 63 -2.44 -9.60 -18.89
CA GLY A 63 -1.00 -9.57 -19.06
C GLY A 63 -0.39 -8.19 -18.84
N ALA A 64 -0.97 -7.15 -19.46
CA ALA A 64 -0.53 -5.77 -19.29
C ALA A 64 -0.65 -5.30 -17.83
N ALA A 65 -1.80 -5.56 -17.19
CA ALA A 65 -2.04 -5.23 -15.79
C ALA A 65 -1.09 -5.97 -14.84
N LEU A 66 -0.77 -7.24 -15.12
CA LEU A 66 0.22 -8.01 -14.37
C LEU A 66 1.64 -7.44 -14.54
N GLY A 67 2.04 -7.11 -15.77
CA GLY A 67 3.34 -6.50 -16.03
C GLY A 67 3.52 -5.16 -15.31
N LEU A 68 2.54 -4.26 -15.46
CA LEU A 68 2.52 -2.97 -14.74
C LEU A 68 2.44 -3.15 -13.21
N GLY A 69 1.65 -4.11 -12.75
CA GLY A 69 1.52 -4.42 -11.32
C GLY A 69 2.83 -4.94 -10.73
N LEU A 70 3.56 -5.79 -11.45
CA LEU A 70 4.88 -6.28 -11.04
C LEU A 70 5.96 -5.18 -11.05
N LEU A 71 5.91 -4.26 -12.02
CA LEU A 71 6.75 -3.06 -12.00
C LEU A 71 6.48 -2.21 -10.75
N ALA A 72 5.22 -2.10 -10.32
CA ALA A 72 4.85 -1.35 -9.14
C ALA A 72 5.23 -2.07 -7.85
N LYS A 73 4.84 -3.35 -7.69
CA LYS A 73 5.10 -4.19 -6.51
C LYS A 73 5.15 -5.68 -6.85
N TYR A 74 6.22 -6.35 -6.43
CA TYR A 74 6.39 -7.81 -6.55
C TYR A 74 5.27 -8.63 -5.87
N THR A 75 4.55 -8.07 -4.90
CA THR A 75 3.42 -8.75 -4.25
C THR A 75 2.28 -9.10 -5.21
N VAL A 76 2.19 -8.42 -6.36
CA VAL A 76 1.24 -8.75 -7.44
C VAL A 76 1.48 -10.14 -8.03
N ALA A 77 2.68 -10.71 -7.87
CA ALA A 77 3.00 -12.06 -8.33
C ALA A 77 2.04 -13.14 -7.77
N VAL A 78 1.38 -12.89 -6.63
CA VAL A 78 0.36 -13.81 -6.07
C VAL A 78 -0.84 -14.03 -6.99
N VAL A 79 -1.11 -13.10 -7.91
CA VAL A 79 -2.17 -13.25 -8.91
C VAL A 79 -1.87 -14.42 -9.84
N LEU A 80 -0.59 -14.74 -10.11
CA LEU A 80 -0.20 -15.86 -10.98
C LEU A 80 -0.68 -17.21 -10.45
N PRO A 81 -0.38 -17.64 -9.19
CA PRO A 81 -0.90 -18.91 -8.68
C PRO A 81 -2.41 -18.88 -8.44
N ILE A 82 -3.03 -17.72 -8.19
CA ILE A 82 -4.50 -17.61 -8.10
C ILE A 82 -5.16 -17.98 -9.43
N PHE A 83 -4.78 -17.30 -10.52
CA PHE A 83 -5.32 -17.60 -11.85
C PHE A 83 -4.85 -18.97 -12.33
N GLY A 84 -3.59 -19.34 -12.12
CA GLY A 84 -3.04 -20.64 -12.50
C GLY A 84 -3.83 -21.79 -11.88
N ALA A 85 -4.07 -21.76 -10.56
CA ALA A 85 -4.87 -22.79 -9.89
C ALA A 85 -6.32 -22.80 -10.40
N TYR A 86 -6.95 -21.64 -10.57
CA TYR A 86 -8.31 -21.58 -11.09
C TYR A 86 -8.44 -22.16 -12.50
N LEU A 87 -7.53 -21.78 -13.41
CA LEU A 87 -7.48 -22.31 -14.78
C LEU A 87 -7.21 -23.82 -14.77
N LEU A 88 -6.26 -24.27 -13.94
CA LEU A 88 -5.90 -25.68 -13.83
C LEU A 88 -7.06 -26.56 -13.34
N PHE A 89 -7.88 -26.09 -12.38
CA PHE A 89 -8.97 -26.90 -11.83
C PHE A 89 -10.30 -26.73 -12.59
N PHE A 90 -10.60 -25.55 -13.12
CA PHE A 90 -11.94 -25.24 -13.64
C PHE A 90 -12.01 -24.89 -15.12
N ARG A 91 -10.89 -24.51 -15.74
CA ARG A 91 -10.83 -23.95 -17.11
C ARG A 91 -9.56 -24.38 -17.85
N ARG A 92 -9.27 -25.69 -17.88
CA ARG A 92 -8.09 -26.26 -18.56
C ARG A 92 -8.07 -25.95 -20.05
N ASP A 93 -9.25 -25.75 -20.65
CA ASP A 93 -9.43 -25.33 -22.05
C ASP A 93 -8.63 -24.06 -22.38
N VAL A 94 -8.52 -23.14 -21.42
CA VAL A 94 -7.89 -21.84 -21.61
C VAL A 94 -6.37 -21.93 -21.85
N PHE A 95 -5.70 -23.01 -21.43
CA PHE A 95 -4.27 -23.18 -21.70
C PHE A 95 -3.93 -23.36 -23.18
N HIS A 96 -4.92 -23.71 -24.01
CA HIS A 96 -4.75 -23.78 -25.46
C HIS A 96 -5.01 -22.43 -26.15
N GLU A 97 -5.47 -21.41 -25.42
CA GLU A 97 -5.79 -20.11 -25.98
C GLU A 97 -4.52 -19.29 -26.22
N LYS A 98 -4.25 -18.93 -27.47
CA LYS A 98 -3.07 -18.13 -27.85
C LYS A 98 -2.99 -16.78 -27.11
N PHE A 99 -4.14 -16.16 -26.81
CA PHE A 99 -4.18 -14.86 -26.12
C PHE A 99 -3.73 -14.95 -24.67
N LEU A 100 -3.87 -16.11 -24.00
CA LEU A 100 -3.30 -16.33 -22.66
C LEU A 100 -1.78 -16.19 -22.72
N TRP A 101 -1.14 -16.89 -23.65
CA TRP A 101 0.32 -16.88 -23.80
C TRP A 101 0.85 -15.55 -24.32
N LEU A 102 0.15 -14.91 -25.25
CA LEU A 102 0.47 -13.54 -25.67
C LEU A 102 0.35 -12.54 -24.52
N GLY A 103 -0.65 -12.71 -23.64
CA GLY A 103 -0.77 -11.92 -22.41
C GLY A 103 0.40 -12.15 -21.45
N ALA A 104 0.81 -13.40 -21.24
CA ALA A 104 1.97 -13.73 -20.42
C ALA A 104 3.28 -13.14 -20.99
N LEU A 105 3.48 -13.23 -22.31
CA LEU A 105 4.61 -12.61 -22.99
C LEU A 105 4.59 -11.08 -22.86
N LEU A 106 3.42 -10.46 -23.00
CA LEU A 106 3.25 -9.02 -22.81
C LEU A 106 3.57 -8.59 -21.37
N ALA A 107 3.14 -9.38 -20.37
CA ALA A 107 3.49 -9.14 -18.97
C ALA A 107 5.01 -9.16 -18.75
N LEU A 108 5.69 -10.15 -19.31
CA LEU A 108 7.15 -10.26 -19.25
C LEU A 108 7.85 -9.11 -19.98
N ALA A 109 7.35 -8.71 -21.15
CA ALA A 109 7.90 -7.59 -21.90
C ALA A 109 7.81 -6.28 -21.10
N ILE A 110 6.65 -6.00 -20.49
CA ILE A 110 6.45 -4.81 -19.65
C ILE A 110 7.32 -4.89 -18.37
N PHE A 111 7.42 -6.07 -17.75
CA PHE A 111 8.23 -6.26 -16.54
C PHE A 111 9.74 -6.36 -16.82
N SER A 112 10.14 -6.49 -18.09
CA SER A 112 11.53 -6.71 -18.48
C SER A 112 12.54 -5.67 -17.98
N PRO A 113 12.23 -4.36 -17.82
CA PRO A 113 13.18 -3.41 -17.27
C PRO A 113 13.68 -3.78 -15.86
N VAL A 114 12.81 -4.34 -15.01
CA VAL A 114 13.17 -4.79 -13.66
C VAL A 114 14.04 -6.04 -13.70
N ILE A 115 13.79 -6.93 -14.65
CA ILE A 115 14.61 -8.12 -14.88
C ILE A 115 16.02 -7.69 -15.32
N LEU A 116 16.12 -6.82 -16.33
CA LEU A 116 17.40 -6.32 -16.85
C LEU A 116 18.18 -5.54 -15.78
N TYR A 117 17.50 -4.69 -15.01
CA TYR A 117 18.09 -3.99 -13.87
C TYR A 117 18.71 -4.96 -12.87
N ASN A 118 17.97 -6.00 -12.46
CA ASN A 118 18.45 -6.96 -11.48
C ASN A 118 19.60 -7.83 -12.01
N ILE A 119 19.60 -8.16 -13.31
CA ILE A 119 20.74 -8.84 -13.95
C ILE A 119 21.99 -7.95 -13.88
N GLY A 120 21.86 -6.67 -14.26
CA GLY A 120 22.98 -5.72 -14.21
C GLY A 120 23.48 -5.48 -12.79
N LEU A 121 22.57 -5.36 -11.82
CA LEU A 121 22.91 -5.21 -10.41
C LEU A 121 23.67 -6.45 -9.90
N TYR A 122 23.20 -7.65 -10.23
CA TYR A 122 23.88 -8.90 -9.86
C TYR A 122 25.28 -8.99 -10.47
N GLN A 123 25.44 -8.60 -11.74
CA GLN A 123 26.76 -8.56 -12.40
C GLN A 123 27.71 -7.55 -11.74
N ALA A 124 27.19 -6.40 -11.29
CA ALA A 124 28.02 -5.34 -10.71
C ALA A 124 28.35 -5.55 -9.23
N SER A 125 27.45 -6.16 -8.45
CA SER A 125 27.54 -6.23 -6.98
C SER A 125 27.55 -7.65 -6.41
N GLY A 126 27.29 -8.68 -7.24
CA GLY A 126 27.23 -10.07 -6.80
C GLY A 126 25.92 -10.47 -6.11
N HIS A 127 24.93 -9.58 -6.03
CA HIS A 127 23.62 -9.86 -5.44
C HIS A 127 22.50 -9.11 -6.18
N PHE A 128 21.26 -9.57 -6.01
CA PHE A 128 20.08 -8.90 -6.56
C PHE A 128 19.62 -7.71 -5.72
N ASP A 129 18.54 -7.05 -6.16
CA ASP A 129 17.84 -6.09 -5.32
C ASP A 129 17.30 -6.75 -4.04
N PHE A 130 16.91 -5.93 -3.07
CA PHE A 130 16.42 -6.41 -1.78
C PHE A 130 15.28 -7.45 -1.88
N GLN A 131 14.38 -7.33 -2.86
CA GLN A 131 13.22 -8.23 -2.96
C GLN A 131 13.61 -9.57 -3.57
N LEU A 132 14.37 -9.56 -4.66
CA LEU A 132 14.85 -10.77 -5.31
C LEU A 132 15.91 -11.47 -4.46
N SER A 133 16.84 -10.75 -3.83
CA SER A 133 17.79 -11.34 -2.90
C SER A 133 17.07 -12.14 -1.81
N TYR A 134 16.02 -11.57 -1.22
CA TYR A 134 15.21 -12.30 -0.25
C TYR A 134 14.51 -13.53 -0.83
N ILE A 135 13.95 -13.43 -2.04
CA ILE A 135 13.28 -14.57 -2.70
C ILE A 135 14.26 -15.71 -2.97
N PHE A 136 15.51 -15.38 -3.32
CA PHE A 136 16.57 -16.34 -3.63
C PHE A 136 17.46 -16.70 -2.42
N GLY A 137 17.16 -16.18 -1.22
CA GLY A 137 17.92 -16.47 0.00
C GLY A 137 19.34 -15.89 0.01
N GLN A 138 19.55 -14.73 -0.62
CA GLN A 138 20.78 -13.95 -0.53
C GLN A 138 20.69 -12.95 0.63
N ASP A 139 21.72 -12.93 1.48
CA ASP A 139 21.81 -12.03 2.64
C ASP A 139 23.07 -11.14 2.56
N PRO A 140 23.17 -10.24 1.57
CA PRO A 140 24.33 -9.36 1.46
C PRO A 140 24.34 -8.33 2.59
N ASP A 141 25.54 -7.87 2.97
CA ASP A 141 25.72 -6.95 4.11
C ASP A 141 24.93 -5.65 4.01
N VAL A 142 24.62 -5.21 2.79
CA VAL A 142 23.84 -4.00 2.51
C VAL A 142 22.36 -4.11 2.90
N TRP A 143 21.84 -5.33 3.08
CA TRP A 143 20.43 -5.61 3.38
C TRP A 143 20.18 -6.16 4.79
N LYS A 144 21.11 -5.93 5.75
CA LYS A 144 20.99 -6.41 7.14
C LYS A 144 19.69 -6.00 7.84
N VAL A 145 19.15 -4.83 7.49
CA VAL A 145 17.85 -4.37 7.98
C VAL A 145 16.81 -4.68 6.91
N ALA A 146 15.81 -5.50 7.27
CA ALA A 146 14.74 -5.92 6.38
C ALA A 146 13.38 -5.44 6.92
N PRO A 147 13.01 -4.15 6.70
CA PRO A 147 11.83 -3.55 7.31
C PRO A 147 10.54 -4.34 7.00
N GLY A 148 9.87 -4.79 8.05
CA GLY A 148 8.61 -5.54 7.96
C GLY A 148 8.77 -7.03 7.66
N LYS A 149 9.98 -7.56 7.52
CA LYS A 149 10.28 -9.01 7.43
C LYS A 149 10.76 -9.61 8.75
N GLU A 150 10.78 -8.81 9.82
CA GLU A 150 11.24 -9.18 11.16
C GLU A 150 10.29 -10.13 11.93
N ILE A 151 9.20 -10.58 11.30
CA ILE A 151 8.17 -11.38 11.97
C ILE A 151 8.61 -12.84 12.03
N GLY A 152 9.52 -13.12 12.95
CA GLY A 152 9.85 -14.42 13.56
C GLY A 152 9.84 -15.67 12.66
N THR A 153 9.70 -16.82 13.30
CA THR A 153 9.57 -18.12 12.65
C THR A 153 8.19 -18.28 11.98
N PHE A 154 8.04 -19.26 11.09
CA PHE A 154 6.74 -19.56 10.46
C PHE A 154 5.62 -19.82 11.49
N GLY A 155 5.92 -20.49 12.61
CA GLY A 155 4.98 -20.69 13.72
C GLY A 155 4.54 -19.38 14.37
N ALA A 156 5.47 -18.44 14.60
CA ALA A 156 5.15 -17.11 15.11
C ALA A 156 4.25 -16.34 14.13
N ARG A 157 4.45 -16.49 12.81
CA ARG A 157 3.61 -15.85 11.79
C ARG A 157 2.18 -16.38 11.82
N ILE A 158 1.98 -17.70 11.94
CA ILE A 158 0.65 -18.29 12.09
C ILE A 158 -0.02 -17.77 13.37
N ALA A 159 0.68 -17.83 14.51
CA ALA A 159 0.15 -17.38 15.80
C ALA A 159 -0.26 -15.90 15.80
N ASN A 160 0.49 -15.06 15.07
CA ASN A 160 0.20 -13.63 14.97
C ASN A 160 -0.81 -13.27 13.86
N PHE A 161 -1.17 -14.20 12.97
CA PHE A 161 -2.01 -13.88 11.81
C PHE A 161 -3.40 -13.37 12.23
N VAL A 162 -4.11 -14.14 13.06
CA VAL A 162 -5.48 -13.79 13.49
C VAL A 162 -5.50 -12.55 14.40
N PRO A 163 -4.66 -12.42 15.45
CA PRO A 163 -4.63 -11.22 16.27
C PRO A 163 -4.36 -9.95 15.46
N ARG A 164 -3.47 -10.03 14.46
CA ARG A 164 -3.16 -8.88 13.61
C ARG A 164 -4.27 -8.60 12.60
N LEU A 165 -4.96 -9.62 12.09
CA LEU A 165 -6.13 -9.45 11.22
C LEU A 165 -7.27 -8.72 11.96
N ILE A 166 -7.48 -9.07 13.23
CA ILE A 166 -8.42 -8.38 14.13
C ILE A 166 -7.99 -6.93 14.36
N ALA A 167 -6.69 -6.71 14.54
CA ALA A 167 -6.18 -5.36 14.77
C ALA A 167 -6.20 -4.47 13.51
N THR A 168 -6.31 -5.02 12.30
CA THR A 168 -6.27 -4.25 11.06
C THR A 168 -7.62 -3.89 10.48
N ASN A 169 -8.66 -4.69 10.73
CA ASN A 169 -9.98 -4.51 10.13
C ASN A 169 -11.03 -4.20 11.20
N SER A 170 -12.16 -3.62 10.79
CA SER A 170 -13.29 -3.42 11.69
C SER A 170 -13.83 -4.77 12.18
N TRP A 171 -14.31 -4.82 13.42
CA TRP A 171 -14.93 -6.03 13.96
C TRP A 171 -16.19 -6.43 13.19
N LEU A 172 -16.98 -5.46 12.72
CA LEU A 172 -18.21 -5.70 11.97
C LEU A 172 -17.91 -6.38 10.63
N PHE A 173 -16.91 -5.87 9.89
CA PHE A 173 -16.43 -6.47 8.67
C PHE A 173 -15.92 -7.90 8.88
N LEU A 174 -15.14 -8.12 9.95
CA LEU A 174 -14.61 -9.45 10.27
C LEU A 174 -15.69 -10.45 10.67
N VAL A 175 -16.72 -10.02 11.40
CA VAL A 175 -17.87 -10.87 11.73
C VAL A 175 -18.62 -11.26 10.46
N LEU A 176 -18.91 -10.31 9.58
CA LEU A 176 -19.57 -10.60 8.30
C LEU A 176 -18.72 -11.54 7.43
N PHE A 177 -17.40 -11.32 7.40
CA PHE A 177 -16.49 -12.21 6.69
C PHE A 177 -16.46 -13.62 7.32
N GLY A 178 -16.42 -13.72 8.65
CA GLY A 178 -16.49 -14.98 9.38
C GLY A 178 -17.76 -15.77 9.07
N VAL A 179 -18.92 -15.09 9.00
CA VAL A 179 -20.18 -15.70 8.58
C VAL A 179 -20.13 -16.12 7.11
N ALA A 180 -19.54 -15.30 6.22
CA ALA A 180 -19.39 -15.65 4.81
C ALA A 180 -18.51 -16.89 4.61
N PHE A 181 -17.42 -16.97 5.37
CA PHE A 181 -16.50 -18.11 5.38
C PHE A 181 -17.17 -19.37 5.95
N ALA A 182 -17.87 -19.27 7.07
CA ALA A 182 -18.63 -20.39 7.64
C ALA A 182 -19.71 -20.90 6.69
N ALA A 183 -20.45 -19.99 6.04
CA ALA A 183 -21.45 -20.35 5.02
C ALA A 183 -20.80 -21.08 3.83
N PHE A 184 -19.62 -20.66 3.38
CA PHE A 184 -18.86 -21.38 2.36
C PHE A 184 -18.46 -22.79 2.83
N LEU A 185 -17.94 -22.94 4.06
CA LEU A 185 -17.56 -24.25 4.61
C LEU A 185 -18.77 -25.19 4.75
N ILE A 186 -19.90 -24.69 5.24
CA ILE A 186 -21.15 -25.47 5.35
C ILE A 186 -21.57 -25.99 3.98
N LYS A 187 -21.52 -25.16 2.92
CA LYS A 187 -21.79 -25.58 1.55
C LYS A 187 -20.82 -26.65 1.04
N THR A 188 -19.57 -26.66 1.51
CA THR A 188 -18.58 -27.68 1.12
C THR A 188 -18.74 -29.02 1.85
N VAL A 189 -19.09 -28.99 3.14
CA VAL A 189 -19.08 -30.18 4.01
C VAL A 189 -20.41 -30.90 4.04
N ILE A 190 -21.54 -30.17 4.09
CA ILE A 190 -22.86 -30.81 4.20
C ILE A 190 -23.27 -31.33 2.82
N PRO A 191 -23.22 -32.65 2.57
CA PRO A 191 -23.51 -33.21 1.27
C PRO A 191 -25.02 -33.11 1.06
N TYR A 192 -25.44 -32.23 0.16
CA TYR A 192 -26.66 -32.36 -0.65
C TYR A 192 -27.90 -32.94 0.09
N SER A 193 -28.26 -32.40 1.25
CA SER A 193 -29.54 -32.74 1.86
C SER A 193 -30.67 -32.21 0.96
N ASN A 194 -31.81 -32.90 0.90
CA ASN A 194 -32.94 -32.54 0.04
C ASN A 194 -33.43 -31.09 0.21
N VAL A 195 -33.12 -30.44 1.34
CA VAL A 195 -33.45 -29.05 1.66
C VAL A 195 -32.52 -28.04 0.97
N LEU A 196 -31.28 -28.42 0.61
CA LEU A 196 -30.25 -27.52 0.07
C LEU A 196 -29.86 -27.83 -1.39
N LYS A 197 -30.64 -28.63 -2.12
CA LYS A 197 -30.36 -29.02 -3.53
C LYS A 197 -30.04 -27.84 -4.48
N ASN A 198 -30.55 -26.65 -4.19
CA ASN A 198 -30.33 -25.45 -5.00
C ASN A 198 -29.07 -24.65 -4.61
N ILE A 199 -28.29 -25.07 -3.61
CA ILE A 199 -27.11 -24.35 -3.12
C ILE A 199 -25.83 -25.04 -3.60
N ARG A 200 -25.63 -25.10 -4.93
CA ARG A 200 -24.35 -25.56 -5.50
C ARG A 200 -23.31 -24.46 -5.39
N ILE A 201 -22.10 -24.80 -4.97
CA ILE A 201 -20.96 -23.86 -4.99
C ILE A 201 -20.69 -23.49 -6.44
N ARG A 202 -20.77 -22.18 -6.72
CA ARG A 202 -20.50 -21.63 -8.05
C ARG A 202 -19.00 -21.58 -8.31
N LYS A 203 -18.58 -21.66 -9.57
CA LYS A 203 -17.16 -21.53 -9.94
C LYS A 203 -16.53 -20.22 -9.42
N SER A 204 -17.31 -19.14 -9.36
CA SER A 204 -16.89 -17.85 -8.80
C SER A 204 -16.59 -17.91 -7.29
N GLU A 205 -17.29 -18.76 -6.52
CA GLU A 205 -17.03 -18.95 -5.08
C GLU A 205 -15.73 -19.73 -4.86
N TRP A 206 -15.42 -20.69 -5.74
CA TRP A 206 -14.13 -21.38 -5.74
C TRP A 206 -12.96 -20.47 -6.13
N PHE A 207 -13.14 -19.59 -7.12
CA PHE A 207 -12.12 -18.59 -7.44
C PHE A 207 -11.76 -17.74 -6.22
N LEU A 208 -12.78 -17.32 -5.47
CA LEU A 208 -12.58 -16.52 -4.25
C LEU A 208 -11.85 -17.29 -3.15
N ALA A 209 -12.19 -18.57 -2.94
CA ALA A 209 -11.48 -19.43 -2.00
C ALA A 209 -9.99 -19.61 -2.39
N ILE A 210 -9.71 -19.81 -3.68
CA ILE A 210 -8.34 -19.89 -4.23
C ILE A 210 -7.59 -18.56 -4.01
N ALA A 211 -8.26 -17.43 -4.24
CA ALA A 211 -7.68 -16.09 -4.05
C ALA A 211 -7.30 -15.83 -2.59
N LEU A 212 -8.22 -16.11 -1.65
CA LEU A 212 -7.98 -16.01 -0.21
C LEU A 212 -6.86 -16.94 0.23
N PHE A 213 -6.84 -18.18 -0.26
CA PHE A 213 -5.81 -19.16 0.06
C PHE A 213 -4.41 -18.68 -0.35
N TRP A 214 -4.20 -18.36 -1.63
CA TRP A 214 -2.87 -17.95 -2.11
C TRP A 214 -2.40 -16.62 -1.53
N THR A 215 -3.32 -15.67 -1.31
CA THR A 215 -2.99 -14.40 -0.65
C THR A 215 -2.58 -14.65 0.80
N THR A 216 -3.25 -15.55 1.51
CA THR A 216 -2.86 -15.96 2.87
C THR A 216 -1.49 -16.62 2.88
N ILE A 217 -1.20 -17.53 1.95
CA ILE A 217 0.13 -18.16 1.82
C ILE A 217 1.21 -17.12 1.56
N LEU A 218 0.97 -16.14 0.68
CA LEU A 218 1.90 -15.03 0.46
C LEU A 218 2.18 -14.28 1.76
N ILE A 219 1.12 -13.87 2.48
CA ILE A 219 1.22 -13.11 3.73
C ILE A 219 1.99 -13.90 4.79
N LEU A 220 1.76 -15.21 4.91
CA LEU A 220 2.53 -16.07 5.81
C LEU A 220 4.00 -16.18 5.38
N LYS A 221 4.30 -16.15 4.07
CA LYS A 221 5.67 -16.19 3.54
C LYS A 221 6.42 -14.88 3.74
N ILE A 222 5.78 -13.72 3.58
CA ILE A 222 6.43 -12.40 3.75
C ILE A 222 6.36 -11.88 5.20
N GLY A 223 5.47 -12.46 6.01
CA GLY A 223 5.19 -12.04 7.39
C GLY A 223 3.89 -11.21 7.47
N PRO A 224 2.96 -11.51 8.40
CA PRO A 224 1.69 -10.79 8.54
C PRO A 224 1.88 -9.43 9.23
N SER A 225 2.60 -8.50 8.62
CA SER A 225 2.59 -7.10 9.08
C SER A 225 1.20 -6.49 8.87
N TYR A 226 0.87 -5.41 9.59
CA TYR A 226 -0.47 -4.84 9.51
C TYR A 226 -0.78 -4.37 8.07
N ARG A 227 0.18 -3.73 7.37
CA ARG A 227 0.00 -3.37 5.95
C ARG A 227 -0.27 -4.55 5.03
N PHE A 228 0.37 -5.70 5.22
CA PHE A 228 0.20 -6.82 4.28
C PHE A 228 -1.14 -7.54 4.47
N LEU A 229 -1.73 -7.48 5.67
CA LEU A 229 -3.06 -8.05 5.91
C LEU A 229 -4.17 -7.32 5.15
N THR A 230 -3.99 -6.03 4.84
CA THR A 230 -4.95 -5.26 4.02
C THR A 230 -5.09 -5.81 2.59
N MET A 231 -4.13 -6.62 2.11
CA MET A 231 -4.23 -7.31 0.82
C MET A 231 -5.36 -8.36 0.77
N LEU A 232 -5.85 -8.82 1.94
CA LEU A 232 -7.00 -9.73 2.02
C LEU A 232 -8.34 -9.00 1.91
N THR A 233 -8.38 -7.72 2.29
CA THR A 233 -9.61 -6.94 2.43
C THR A 233 -10.47 -6.93 1.16
N PRO A 234 -9.93 -6.75 -0.07
CA PRO A 234 -10.75 -6.82 -1.29
C PRO A 234 -11.43 -8.18 -1.47
N TRP A 235 -10.74 -9.28 -1.21
CA TRP A 235 -11.29 -10.63 -1.33
C TRP A 235 -12.31 -10.92 -0.24
N MET A 236 -12.03 -10.50 0.99
CA MET A 236 -12.98 -10.62 2.11
C MET A 236 -14.27 -9.82 1.83
N ALA A 237 -14.15 -8.61 1.28
CA ALA A 237 -15.30 -7.79 0.91
C ALA A 237 -16.15 -8.45 -0.19
N VAL A 238 -15.51 -9.04 -1.20
CA VAL A 238 -16.23 -9.83 -2.23
C VAL A 238 -16.93 -11.05 -1.60
N ALA A 239 -16.32 -11.71 -0.60
CA ALA A 239 -16.93 -12.84 0.10
C ALA A 239 -18.20 -12.41 0.85
N VAL A 240 -18.12 -11.29 1.57
CA VAL A 240 -19.26 -10.68 2.26
C VAL A 240 -20.35 -10.30 1.25
N ALA A 241 -19.99 -9.67 0.12
CA ALA A 241 -20.95 -9.31 -0.93
C ALA A 241 -21.67 -10.53 -1.52
N VAL A 242 -20.94 -11.63 -1.77
CA VAL A 242 -21.52 -12.89 -2.25
C VAL A 242 -22.51 -13.47 -1.24
N LEU A 243 -22.17 -13.43 0.06
CA LEU A 243 -23.08 -13.84 1.13
C LEU A 243 -24.35 -12.97 1.14
N CYS A 244 -24.20 -11.65 1.21
CA CYS A 244 -25.32 -10.70 1.26
C CYS A 244 -26.24 -10.89 0.05
N PHE A 245 -25.68 -11.05 -1.15
CA PHE A 245 -26.44 -11.32 -2.36
C PHE A 245 -27.19 -12.66 -2.31
N GLY A 246 -26.56 -13.71 -1.75
CA GLY A 246 -27.20 -15.00 -1.53
C GLY A 246 -28.39 -14.91 -0.57
N ILE A 247 -28.22 -14.23 0.56
CA ILE A 247 -29.28 -13.96 1.54
C ILE A 247 -30.41 -13.16 0.88
N PHE A 248 -30.08 -12.11 0.13
CA PHE A 248 -31.04 -11.29 -0.59
C PHE A 248 -31.89 -12.13 -1.56
N LYS A 249 -31.27 -13.00 -2.37
CA LYS A 249 -32.00 -13.90 -3.28
C LYS A 249 -32.95 -14.86 -2.56
N ILE A 250 -32.54 -15.40 -1.42
CA ILE A 250 -33.37 -16.34 -0.63
C ILE A 250 -34.59 -15.62 -0.04
N LEU A 251 -34.42 -14.38 0.40
CA LEU A 251 -35.47 -13.58 1.04
C LEU A 251 -36.35 -12.82 0.04
N GLN A 252 -35.85 -12.58 -1.18
CA GLN A 252 -36.54 -11.85 -2.25
C GLN A 252 -37.99 -12.28 -2.49
N PRO A 253 -38.35 -13.57 -2.62
CA PRO A 253 -39.71 -13.95 -3.00
C PRO A 253 -40.76 -13.82 -1.88
N LYS A 254 -40.37 -13.58 -0.62
CA LYS A 254 -41.28 -13.81 0.51
C LYS A 254 -41.99 -12.57 1.05
N LEU A 255 -41.37 -11.39 1.16
CA LEU A 255 -42.04 -10.17 1.65
C LEU A 255 -41.32 -8.89 1.18
N PHE A 256 -42.06 -7.87 0.71
CA PHE A 256 -41.51 -6.56 0.33
C PHE A 256 -40.79 -5.86 1.49
N THR A 257 -41.36 -5.92 2.70
CA THR A 257 -40.80 -5.31 3.91
C THR A 257 -39.41 -5.85 4.27
N ILE A 258 -39.17 -7.15 4.10
CA ILE A 258 -37.86 -7.75 4.40
C ILE A 258 -36.77 -7.18 3.48
N ARG A 259 -37.09 -6.89 2.21
CA ARG A 259 -36.13 -6.30 1.27
C ARG A 259 -35.68 -4.91 1.74
N TYR A 260 -36.62 -4.09 2.19
CA TYR A 260 -36.34 -2.75 2.68
C TYR A 260 -35.47 -2.80 3.96
N LEU A 261 -35.79 -3.70 4.90
CA LEU A 261 -34.99 -3.90 6.10
C LEU A 261 -33.57 -4.39 5.80
N LEU A 262 -33.40 -5.32 4.85
CA LEU A 262 -32.07 -5.77 4.41
C LEU A 262 -31.27 -4.63 3.77
N PHE A 263 -31.92 -3.82 2.94
CA PHE A 263 -31.27 -2.67 2.31
C PHE A 263 -30.81 -1.66 3.36
N ILE A 264 -31.66 -1.33 4.34
CA ILE A 264 -31.29 -0.48 5.48
C ILE A 264 -30.12 -1.10 6.24
N ALA A 265 -30.16 -2.40 6.55
CA ALA A 265 -29.08 -3.07 7.27
C ALA A 265 -27.74 -2.97 6.51
N VAL A 266 -27.74 -3.23 5.19
CA VAL A 266 -26.55 -3.07 4.35
C VAL A 266 -26.08 -1.61 4.33
N ALA A 267 -27.01 -0.65 4.20
CA ALA A 267 -26.67 0.77 4.23
C ALA A 267 -26.03 1.19 5.56
N VAL A 268 -26.54 0.69 6.70
CA VAL A 268 -25.96 0.93 8.03
C VAL A 268 -24.56 0.34 8.14
N VAL A 269 -24.33 -0.88 7.65
CA VAL A 269 -22.99 -1.49 7.60
C VAL A 269 -22.05 -0.64 6.76
N LEU A 270 -22.46 -0.22 5.56
CA LEU A 270 -21.63 0.61 4.69
C LEU A 270 -21.32 1.98 5.29
N MET A 271 -22.29 2.61 5.96
CA MET A 271 -22.06 3.86 6.70
C MET A 271 -21.07 3.66 7.84
N PHE A 272 -21.19 2.57 8.60
CA PHE A 272 -20.24 2.23 9.65
C PHE A 272 -18.83 2.00 9.08
N GLU A 273 -18.68 1.21 8.01
CA GLU A 273 -17.38 0.96 7.38
C GLU A 273 -16.78 2.23 6.78
N ALA A 274 -17.59 3.11 6.19
CA ALA A 274 -17.12 4.40 5.69
C ALA A 274 -16.63 5.30 6.83
N ALA A 275 -17.36 5.36 7.95
CA ALA A 275 -16.95 6.11 9.13
C ALA A 275 -15.69 5.52 9.77
N TYR A 276 -15.60 4.20 9.86
CA TYR A 276 -14.42 3.49 10.37
C TYR A 276 -13.20 3.75 9.47
N ALA A 277 -13.35 3.66 8.15
CA ALA A 277 -12.30 3.96 7.19
C ALA A 277 -11.87 5.44 7.27
N ALA A 278 -12.81 6.38 7.34
CA ALA A 278 -12.49 7.80 7.52
C ALA A 278 -11.70 8.06 8.81
N ASN A 279 -12.11 7.45 9.93
CA ASN A 279 -11.42 7.59 11.21
C ASN A 279 -9.99 7.02 11.19
N ASN A 280 -9.74 5.98 10.40
CA ASN A 280 -8.46 5.27 10.42
C ASN A 280 -7.49 5.67 9.30
N GLU A 281 -8.01 6.06 8.14
CA GLU A 281 -7.20 6.37 6.96
C GLU A 281 -7.09 7.88 6.71
N LEU A 282 -8.16 8.65 6.98
CA LEU A 282 -8.21 10.09 6.68
C LEU A 282 -7.88 10.96 7.89
N ALA A 283 -8.32 10.57 9.09
CA ALA A 283 -7.97 11.31 10.29
C ALA A 283 -6.46 11.19 10.57
N ASP A 284 -5.86 12.29 11.05
CA ASP A 284 -4.44 12.28 11.41
C ASP A 284 -4.18 11.29 12.55
N TYR A 285 -5.12 11.22 13.51
CA TYR A 285 -5.14 10.29 14.62
C TYR A 285 -6.54 9.66 14.76
N PRO A 286 -6.64 8.33 14.84
CA PRO A 286 -7.92 7.67 14.97
C PRO A 286 -8.48 7.90 16.37
N HIS A 287 -9.79 8.15 16.44
CA HIS A 287 -10.49 8.32 17.70
C HIS A 287 -11.08 6.99 18.19
N GLY A 288 -11.05 6.80 19.51
CA GLY A 288 -11.68 5.66 20.18
C GLY A 288 -10.75 4.44 20.39
N PRO A 289 -11.22 3.45 21.18
CA PRO A 289 -10.42 2.28 21.51
C PRO A 289 -10.25 1.32 20.31
N ALA A 290 -9.06 0.76 20.16
CA ALA A 290 -8.82 -0.38 19.29
C ALA A 290 -9.28 -1.70 19.96
N PRO A 291 -9.85 -2.67 19.21
CA PRO A 291 -10.05 -2.68 17.75
C PRO A 291 -11.43 -2.14 17.31
N TRP A 292 -12.20 -1.54 18.21
CA TRP A 292 -13.61 -1.20 17.95
C TRP A 292 -13.79 -0.03 16.98
N PHE A 293 -13.02 1.03 17.17
CA PHE A 293 -13.10 2.25 16.36
C PHE A 293 -11.76 2.61 15.70
N ALA A 294 -10.66 2.04 16.19
CA ALA A 294 -9.31 2.30 15.71
C ALA A 294 -8.60 1.01 15.24
N SER A 295 -7.94 1.10 14.08
CA SER A 295 -7.10 0.10 13.45
C SER A 295 -5.63 0.36 13.77
N LYS A 296 -4.88 -0.71 14.02
CA LYS A 296 -3.43 -0.62 14.21
C LYS A 296 -2.65 -0.38 12.91
N VAL A 297 -3.29 -0.49 11.73
CA VAL A 297 -2.65 -0.15 10.45
C VAL A 297 -2.12 1.28 10.47
N ARG A 298 -2.81 2.20 11.16
CA ARG A 298 -2.41 3.60 11.26
C ARG A 298 -1.08 3.82 11.97
N TYR A 299 -0.62 2.91 12.83
CA TYR A 299 0.71 3.02 13.43
C TYR A 299 1.84 2.91 12.38
N GLU A 300 1.59 2.29 11.23
CA GLU A 300 2.54 2.26 10.11
C GLU A 300 2.53 3.55 9.29
N ASN A 301 1.55 4.45 9.49
CA ASN A 301 1.42 5.75 8.82
C ASN A 301 1.16 6.87 9.83
N TYR A 302 1.80 6.78 10.99
CA TYR A 302 1.60 7.74 12.07
C TYR A 302 2.19 9.10 11.67
N ASN A 303 1.49 10.20 11.94
CA ASN A 303 2.05 11.53 11.73
C ASN A 303 3.08 11.84 12.82
N TRP A 304 4.34 11.57 12.51
CA TRP A 304 5.49 11.78 13.38
C TRP A 304 6.00 13.23 13.42
N GLY A 305 5.26 14.22 12.91
CA GLY A 305 5.67 15.63 12.94
C GLY A 305 6.55 16.08 11.77
N TYR A 306 6.81 15.18 10.81
CA TYR A 306 7.71 15.43 9.69
C TYR A 306 7.18 16.49 8.73
N ASN A 307 5.86 16.53 8.51
CA ASN A 307 5.27 17.55 7.65
C ASN A 307 5.45 18.94 8.27
N GLU A 308 5.21 19.05 9.58
CA GLU A 308 5.34 20.29 10.33
C GLU A 308 6.81 20.74 10.41
N LEU A 309 7.76 19.79 10.51
CA LEU A 309 9.19 20.06 10.39
C LEU A 309 9.56 20.57 8.99
N GLY A 310 8.97 19.98 7.95
CA GLY A 310 9.15 20.41 6.56
C GLY A 310 8.59 21.81 6.31
N ASP A 311 7.40 22.10 6.83
CA ASP A 311 6.75 23.41 6.74
C ASP A 311 7.57 24.48 7.47
N TYR A 312 8.12 24.15 8.65
CA TYR A 312 9.06 25.02 9.36
C TYR A 312 10.23 25.39 8.46
N PHE A 313 10.96 24.42 7.90
CA PHE A 313 12.12 24.73 7.05
C PHE A 313 11.76 25.42 5.73
N ALA A 314 10.60 25.10 5.15
CA ALA A 314 10.11 25.81 3.97
C ALA A 314 9.88 27.29 4.28
N SER A 315 9.34 27.62 5.46
CA SER A 315 9.16 29.00 5.91
C SER A 315 10.50 29.67 6.27
N GLU A 316 11.36 28.97 7.01
CA GLU A 316 12.62 29.49 7.51
C GLU A 316 13.61 29.79 6.37
N PHE A 317 13.58 28.99 5.31
CA PHE A 317 14.44 29.16 4.14
C PHE A 317 13.74 29.84 2.95
N ALA A 318 12.54 30.37 3.13
CA ALA A 318 11.85 31.12 2.08
C ALA A 318 12.70 32.32 1.65
N GLY A 319 13.02 32.40 0.34
CA GLY A 319 13.86 33.46 -0.22
C GLY A 319 15.35 33.39 0.18
N LYS A 320 15.81 32.30 0.79
CA LYS A 320 17.21 32.08 1.16
C LYS A 320 17.83 30.97 0.30
N ALA A 321 19.14 31.03 0.09
CA ALA A 321 19.93 29.95 -0.51
C ALA A 321 21.17 29.68 0.34
N PRO A 322 21.70 28.45 0.38
CA PRO A 322 22.90 28.17 1.15
C PRO A 322 24.11 28.89 0.55
N ALA A 323 24.84 29.63 1.39
CA ALA A 323 26.07 30.30 0.96
C ALA A 323 27.26 29.32 0.80
N ILE A 324 27.20 28.19 1.50
CA ILE A 324 28.22 27.14 1.54
C ILE A 324 27.51 25.81 1.40
N THR A 325 28.11 24.87 0.68
CA THR A 325 27.58 23.51 0.51
C THR A 325 28.66 22.48 0.79
N PHE A 326 28.26 21.27 1.19
CA PHE A 326 29.18 20.14 1.26
C PHE A 326 29.38 19.48 -0.10
N ASP A 327 30.52 18.79 -0.23
CA ASP A 327 30.77 17.92 -1.37
C ASP A 327 29.84 16.72 -1.32
N VAL A 328 29.27 16.38 -2.48
CA VAL A 328 28.38 15.24 -2.62
C VAL A 328 29.09 14.11 -3.33
N ARG A 329 28.88 12.88 -2.87
CA ARG A 329 29.60 11.70 -3.37
C ARG A 329 29.37 11.43 -4.86
N TYR A 330 28.22 11.83 -5.40
CA TYR A 330 27.79 11.46 -6.75
C TYR A 330 27.68 12.67 -7.67
N ARG A 331 28.30 12.59 -8.85
CA ARG A 331 28.32 13.64 -9.86
C ARG A 331 26.93 14.12 -10.32
N PHE A 332 25.93 13.25 -10.32
CA PHE A 332 24.56 13.67 -10.66
C PHE A 332 23.94 14.56 -9.58
N LEU A 333 24.29 14.34 -8.31
CA LEU A 333 23.87 15.20 -7.21
C LEU A 333 24.57 16.56 -7.28
N GLU A 334 25.84 16.60 -7.69
CA GLU A 334 26.55 17.88 -7.92
C GLU A 334 25.79 18.72 -8.95
N LYS A 335 25.41 18.12 -10.08
CA LYS A 335 24.64 18.81 -11.13
C LYS A 335 23.29 19.32 -10.62
N LEU A 336 22.58 18.54 -9.79
CA LEU A 336 21.30 18.95 -9.20
C LEU A 336 21.49 20.12 -8.22
N ARG A 337 22.50 20.04 -7.36
CA ARG A 337 22.88 21.08 -6.40
C ARG A 337 23.23 22.39 -7.11
N ASP A 338 24.11 22.32 -8.11
CA ASP A 338 24.57 23.50 -8.85
C ASP A 338 23.43 24.16 -9.63
N ALA A 339 22.52 23.36 -10.22
CA ALA A 339 21.32 23.86 -10.87
C ALA A 339 20.35 24.54 -9.87
N ALA A 340 20.19 23.97 -8.68
CA ALA A 340 19.35 24.57 -7.63
C ALA A 340 19.92 25.91 -7.14
N LEU A 341 21.23 26.00 -6.91
CA LEU A 341 21.92 27.23 -6.52
C LEU A 341 21.84 28.32 -7.60
N ALA A 342 22.08 27.95 -8.86
CA ALA A 342 21.99 28.88 -9.99
C ALA A 342 20.58 29.46 -10.12
N LYS A 343 19.56 28.61 -9.97
CA LYS A 343 18.16 29.03 -9.96
C LYS A 343 17.85 30.00 -8.81
N ALA A 344 18.23 29.64 -7.58
CA ALA A 344 17.98 30.49 -6.41
C ALA A 344 18.70 31.86 -6.53
N THR A 345 19.92 31.87 -7.07
CA THR A 345 20.68 33.11 -7.33
C THR A 345 19.99 33.97 -8.39
N ALA A 346 19.48 33.37 -9.46
CA ALA A 346 18.73 34.08 -10.49
C ALA A 346 17.40 34.66 -9.96
N GLU A 347 16.78 34.01 -8.98
CA GLU A 347 15.58 34.49 -8.27
C GLU A 347 15.90 35.55 -7.20
N GLY A 348 17.17 35.91 -7.00
CA GLY A 348 17.58 36.93 -6.04
C GLY A 348 17.55 36.47 -4.59
N ALA A 349 17.64 35.16 -4.33
CA ALA A 349 17.65 34.61 -2.98
C ALA A 349 18.86 35.10 -2.17
N LEU A 350 18.64 35.37 -0.88
CA LEU A 350 19.69 35.80 0.04
C LEU A 350 20.61 34.62 0.37
N LEU A 351 21.91 34.79 0.13
CA LEU A 351 22.92 33.80 0.55
C LEU A 351 23.00 33.75 2.07
N TYR A 352 22.67 32.60 2.63
CA TYR A 352 22.54 32.36 4.06
C TYR A 352 23.54 31.26 4.47
N PRO A 353 24.60 31.60 5.23
CA PRO A 353 25.64 30.65 5.62
C PRO A 353 25.18 29.80 6.82
N ALA A 354 24.27 28.86 6.56
CA ALA A 354 23.73 27.96 7.57
C ALA A 354 23.86 26.49 7.17
N PHE A 355 23.93 25.61 8.17
CA PHE A 355 23.89 24.16 8.01
C PHE A 355 22.99 23.51 9.03
N ILE A 356 22.61 22.26 8.73
CA ILE A 356 21.66 21.48 9.52
C ILE A 356 22.39 20.24 10.04
N VAL A 357 22.24 19.99 11.33
CA VAL A 357 22.77 18.79 11.98
C VAL A 357 21.59 17.98 12.51
N THR A 358 21.50 16.71 12.13
CA THR A 358 20.43 15.80 12.57
C THR A 358 20.99 14.76 13.52
N ASP A 359 20.41 14.61 14.71
CA ASP A 359 20.84 13.60 15.70
C ASP A 359 19.65 12.83 16.29
N GLY A 360 19.86 11.55 16.58
CA GLY A 360 18.82 10.63 17.03
C GLY A 360 18.26 9.71 15.94
N ASN A 361 17.24 8.93 16.32
CA ASN A 361 16.64 7.90 15.47
C ASN A 361 15.49 8.48 14.65
N PHE A 362 15.79 8.96 13.44
CA PHE A 362 14.77 9.41 12.50
C PHE A 362 14.16 8.23 11.72
N ASP A 363 12.86 8.29 11.48
CA ASP A 363 12.24 7.47 10.43
C ASP A 363 12.89 7.80 9.08
N HIS A 364 13.42 6.78 8.41
CA HIS A 364 14.18 6.96 7.17
C HIS A 364 13.35 7.60 6.05
N ALA A 365 12.07 7.21 5.91
CA ALA A 365 11.21 7.75 4.88
C ALA A 365 10.81 9.19 5.20
N GLY A 366 10.46 9.47 6.46
CA GLY A 366 10.18 10.81 6.95
C GLY A 366 11.36 11.75 6.73
N LYS A 367 12.57 11.35 7.14
CA LYS A 367 13.81 12.13 6.95
C LYS A 367 14.12 12.36 5.47
N LEU A 368 13.96 11.34 4.63
CA LEU A 368 14.23 11.45 3.19
C LEU A 368 13.39 12.56 2.54
N TRP A 369 12.09 12.56 2.83
CA TRP A 369 11.13 13.49 2.19
C TRP A 369 11.11 14.89 2.80
N THR A 370 11.65 15.06 4.01
CA THR A 370 11.69 16.34 4.71
C THR A 370 13.07 16.99 4.64
N LEU A 371 14.08 16.34 5.22
CA LEU A 371 15.40 16.91 5.40
C LEU A 371 16.30 16.58 4.21
N ASP A 372 16.45 15.32 3.82
CA ASP A 372 17.38 14.97 2.73
C ASP A 372 16.94 15.59 1.40
N ARG A 373 15.64 15.83 1.21
CA ARG A 373 15.10 16.62 0.10
C ARG A 373 15.68 18.04 0.04
N LEU A 374 15.84 18.72 1.18
CA LEU A 374 16.46 20.04 1.23
C LEU A 374 17.92 19.98 0.77
N HIS A 375 18.63 18.93 1.13
CA HIS A 375 19.99 18.70 0.66
C HIS A 375 20.05 18.44 -0.86
N ILE A 376 19.21 17.52 -1.35
CA ILE A 376 19.24 17.06 -2.75
C ILE A 376 18.73 18.12 -3.73
N TYR A 377 17.61 18.78 -3.41
CA TYR A 377 16.90 19.66 -4.35
C TYR A 377 17.08 21.15 -4.06
N HIS A 378 17.52 21.51 -2.86
CA HIS A 378 17.69 22.90 -2.43
C HIS A 378 19.12 23.20 -1.96
N ALA A 379 20.05 22.25 -2.16
CA ALA A 379 21.48 22.37 -1.85
C ALA A 379 21.83 22.65 -0.39
N TRP A 380 20.87 22.60 0.56
CA TRP A 380 21.16 22.90 1.96
C TRP A 380 22.15 21.89 2.54
N PRO A 381 23.19 22.33 3.27
CA PRO A 381 24.17 21.42 3.85
C PRO A 381 23.57 20.74 5.08
N ILE A 382 23.41 19.42 5.02
CA ILE A 382 22.84 18.59 6.09
C ILE A 382 23.80 17.45 6.42
N ILE A 383 24.12 17.27 7.69
CA ILE A 383 24.99 16.19 8.19
C ILE A 383 24.37 15.50 9.41
N SER A 384 24.76 14.26 9.64
CA SER A 384 24.40 13.56 10.88
C SER A 384 25.22 14.09 12.06
N GLY A 385 24.69 13.90 13.28
CA GLY A 385 25.41 14.18 14.52
C GLY A 385 26.76 13.46 14.58
N ASP A 386 26.82 12.20 14.12
CA ASP A 386 28.07 11.43 14.04
C ASP A 386 29.12 12.10 13.15
N THR A 387 28.72 12.53 11.95
CA THR A 387 29.60 13.22 11.01
C THR A 387 30.04 14.57 11.55
N TYR A 388 29.13 15.33 12.17
CA TYR A 388 29.47 16.58 12.85
C TYR A 388 30.55 16.37 13.93
N ARG A 389 30.36 15.37 14.81
CA ARG A 389 31.33 15.06 15.87
C ARG A 389 32.68 14.63 15.32
N ALA A 390 32.69 13.84 14.25
CA ALA A 390 33.93 13.45 13.59
C ALA A 390 34.71 14.68 13.08
N TYR A 391 34.05 15.60 12.38
CA TYR A 391 34.69 16.82 11.89
C TYR A 391 35.21 17.72 13.01
N VAL A 392 34.43 17.94 14.06
CA VAL A 392 34.85 18.76 15.22
C VAL A 392 36.03 18.12 15.96
N LYS A 393 36.01 16.79 16.14
CA LYS A 393 37.10 16.08 16.80
C LYS A 393 38.41 16.15 16.00
N GLU A 394 38.33 16.09 14.68
CA GLU A 394 39.49 16.12 13.79
C GLU A 394 40.04 17.53 13.56
N ASN A 395 39.16 18.54 13.42
CA ASN A 395 39.53 19.87 12.95
C ASN A 395 39.38 20.99 14.00
N GLY A 396 38.83 20.68 15.18
CA GLY A 396 38.56 21.62 16.26
C GLY A 396 37.12 22.15 16.31
N ALA A 397 36.73 22.67 17.48
CA ALA A 397 35.37 23.15 17.76
C ALA A 397 34.92 24.34 16.88
N ASP A 398 35.86 25.12 16.37
CA ASP A 398 35.61 26.29 15.52
C ASP A 398 35.68 25.99 14.01
N TYR A 399 35.78 24.71 13.62
CA TYR A 399 35.91 24.29 12.22
C TYR A 399 34.82 24.87 11.31
N PHE A 400 33.54 24.67 11.67
CA PHE A 400 32.42 25.15 10.84
C PHE A 400 32.39 26.67 10.71
N LYS A 401 32.82 27.39 11.76
CA LYS A 401 32.97 28.84 11.74
C LYS A 401 34.09 29.28 10.78
N LYS A 402 35.23 28.59 10.81
CA LYS A 402 36.40 28.86 9.94
C LYS A 402 36.09 28.67 8.45
N ILE A 403 35.30 27.67 8.10
CA ILE A 403 34.87 27.43 6.70
C ILE A 403 33.76 28.39 6.24
N GLY A 404 33.24 29.22 7.15
CA GLY A 404 32.36 30.35 6.85
C GLY A 404 30.90 30.18 7.24
N PHE A 405 30.50 29.08 7.88
CA PHE A 405 29.16 28.97 8.44
C PHE A 405 28.99 29.95 9.61
N ARG A 406 27.83 30.59 9.69
CA ARG A 406 27.49 31.54 10.77
C ARG A 406 26.30 31.10 11.59
N ASN A 407 25.40 30.31 11.02
CA ASN A 407 24.20 29.83 11.70
C ASN A 407 24.14 28.30 11.62
N TYR A 408 23.44 27.67 12.56
CA TYR A 408 23.15 26.25 12.51
C TYR A 408 21.75 25.94 13.03
N TYR A 409 21.22 24.82 12.55
CA TYR A 409 19.99 24.20 13.03
C TYR A 409 20.33 22.79 13.49
N PHE A 410 20.28 22.55 14.79
CA PHE A 410 20.45 21.21 15.34
C PHE A 410 19.08 20.60 15.63
N ILE A 411 18.74 19.51 14.94
CA ILE A 411 17.41 18.89 14.98
C ILE A 411 17.50 17.55 15.68
N THR A 412 16.64 17.34 16.68
CA THR A 412 16.49 16.05 17.34
C THR A 412 15.02 15.68 17.52
N PRO A 413 14.63 14.40 17.32
CA PRO A 413 13.34 13.91 17.78
C PRO A 413 13.20 14.15 19.30
N SER A 414 12.01 14.55 19.76
CA SER A 414 11.76 14.98 21.14
C SER A 414 12.12 13.93 22.21
N ALA A 415 12.02 12.63 21.87
CA ALA A 415 12.37 11.52 22.76
C ALA A 415 13.88 11.20 22.79
N THR A 416 14.71 11.94 22.05
CA THR A 416 16.15 11.65 21.94
C THR A 416 16.91 12.21 23.13
N VAL A 417 17.68 11.36 23.80
CA VAL A 417 18.64 11.81 24.82
C VAL A 417 19.90 12.31 24.11
N LEU A 418 20.19 13.60 24.25
CA LEU A 418 21.38 14.21 23.65
C LEU A 418 22.66 13.65 24.27
N ALA A 419 23.61 13.29 23.42
CA ALA A 419 24.96 12.99 23.87
C ALA A 419 25.60 14.23 24.54
N PRO A 420 26.44 14.06 25.58
CA PRO A 420 27.06 15.18 26.31
C PRO A 420 27.78 16.16 25.38
N GLU A 421 28.43 15.67 24.33
CA GLU A 421 29.18 16.49 23.37
C GLU A 421 28.27 17.37 22.50
N MET A 422 27.00 16.97 22.32
CA MET A 422 26.02 17.76 21.58
C MET A 422 25.39 18.85 22.45
N ARG A 423 25.57 18.81 23.78
CA ARG A 423 25.04 19.83 24.68
C ARG A 423 25.61 21.22 24.39
N ALA A 424 26.87 21.30 23.98
CA ALA A 424 27.50 22.55 23.58
C ALA A 424 26.78 23.26 22.40
N LEU A 425 26.11 22.51 21.52
CA LEU A 425 25.26 23.07 20.44
C LEU A 425 23.86 23.48 20.93
N THR A 426 23.50 23.09 22.14
CA THR A 426 22.18 23.38 22.72
C THR A 426 22.24 24.40 23.85
N GLU A 427 23.44 24.65 24.37
CA GLU A 427 23.68 25.64 25.42
C GLU A 427 23.54 27.05 24.82
N ASN A 428 22.59 27.83 25.35
CA ASN A 428 22.26 29.19 24.92
C ASN A 428 21.65 29.32 23.52
N THR A 429 21.08 28.26 22.96
CA THR A 429 20.32 28.35 21.70
C THR A 429 18.83 28.55 21.94
N GLU A 430 18.16 29.17 20.97
CA GLU A 430 16.72 29.23 20.95
C GLU A 430 16.18 27.84 20.58
N ILE A 431 15.25 27.32 21.39
CA ILE A 431 14.60 26.03 21.14
C ILE A 431 13.25 26.28 20.49
N VAL A 432 13.11 25.84 19.24
CA VAL A 432 11.84 25.79 18.54
C VAL A 432 11.30 24.37 18.63
N SER A 433 10.21 24.20 19.38
CA SER A 433 9.51 22.92 19.47
C SER A 433 8.53 22.76 18.30
N ILE A 434 8.72 21.71 17.51
CA ILE A 434 7.81 21.31 16.43
C ILE A 434 6.82 20.31 16.98
N LYS A 435 5.55 20.74 17.06
CA LYS A 435 4.44 19.90 17.47
C LYS A 435 3.83 19.21 16.26
N ASN A 436 3.48 17.93 16.41
CA ASN A 436 2.65 17.25 15.42
C ASN A 436 1.19 17.75 15.50
N LYS A 437 0.32 17.27 14.61
CA LYS A 437 -1.10 17.68 14.60
C LYS A 437 -1.91 17.29 15.84
N ARG A 438 -1.38 16.42 16.71
CA ARG A 438 -1.97 16.10 18.01
C ARG A 438 -1.59 17.12 19.09
N GLY A 439 -0.62 17.98 18.80
CA GLY A 439 -0.03 18.91 19.77
C GLY A 439 1.11 18.29 20.59
N ASP A 440 1.49 17.03 20.31
CA ASP A 440 2.65 16.40 20.96
C ASP A 440 3.92 16.96 20.33
N GLU A 441 4.94 17.23 21.16
CA GLU A 441 6.25 17.65 20.68
C GLU A 441 6.92 16.49 19.93
N ALA A 442 7.20 16.69 18.65
CA ALA A 442 7.78 15.68 17.77
C ALA A 442 9.27 15.91 17.56
N PHE A 443 9.68 17.17 17.35
CA PHE A 443 11.08 17.55 17.17
C PHE A 443 11.41 18.80 17.97
N ASN A 444 12.66 18.90 18.39
CA ASN A 444 13.25 20.12 18.90
C ASN A 444 14.30 20.59 17.91
N ILE A 445 14.24 21.89 17.59
CA ILE A 445 15.22 22.57 16.73
C ILE A 445 15.94 23.58 17.59
N TYR A 446 17.25 23.39 17.75
CA TYR A 446 18.13 24.31 18.43
C TYR A 446 18.74 25.24 17.37
N VAL A 447 18.38 26.52 17.43
CA VAL A 447 18.82 27.54 16.48
C VAL A 447 19.91 28.38 17.13
N GLY A 448 21.07 28.44 16.50
CA GLY A 448 22.23 29.14 17.05
C GLY A 448 23.09 29.82 16.00
N ALA A 449 23.90 30.76 16.48
CA ALA A 449 25.00 31.36 15.74
C ALA A 449 26.33 30.71 16.18
N LEU A 450 27.28 30.57 15.25
CA LEU A 450 28.62 29.99 15.48
C LEU A 450 29.66 31.01 15.96
#